data_AF-A0A6G3X404-F1
#
_entry.id   AF-A0A6G3X404-F1
#
_cell.length_a   1.000
_cell.length_b   1.000
_cell.length_c   1.000
_cell.angle_alpha   90.00
_cell.angle_beta   90.00
_cell.angle_gamma   90.00
#
_symmetry.space_group_name_H-M   'P 1'
#
loop_
_entity.id
_entity.type
_entity.pdbx_description
1 polymer ?
#
loop_
_entity_poly.entity_id
_entity_poly.type
_entity_poly.pdbx_seq_one_letter_code
_entity_poly.pdbx_strand_id
1 'polypeptide(L)' 'GGNLLLLDEPTNDLDVETLSSLENALLEFPGAAVVISHDRWFLDRVATHILAYEGDSKWYWFEGNFESYEKNKIERLG' A
#
# COMPACT_ATOMS: atom_id res chain seq x y z
N GLY A 1 -20.45 5.87 9.24
CA GLY A 1 -19.01 5.56 9.34
C GLY A 1 -18.38 5.90 8.01
N GLY A 2 -17.11 6.33 7.99
CA GLY A 2 -16.41 6.57 6.73
C GLY A 2 -16.26 5.27 5.95
N ASN A 3 -16.59 5.29 4.65
CA ASN A 3 -16.42 4.12 3.77
C ASN A 3 -15.04 4.09 3.10
N LEU A 4 -14.28 5.18 3.23
CA LEU A 4 -12.96 5.39 2.67
C LEU A 4 -12.02 5.94 3.74
N LEU A 5 -10.91 5.25 3.97
CA LEU A 5 -9.81 5.72 4.80
C LEU A 5 -8.71 6.26 3.90
N LEU A 6 -8.18 7.45 4.22
CA LEU A 6 -7.02 8.04 3.56
C LEU A 6 -5.94 8.16 4.63
N LEU A 7 -4.85 7.40 4.49
CA LEU A 7 -3.74 7.37 5.43
C LEU A 7 -2.46 7.82 4.71
N ASP A 8 -1.85 8.90 5.18
CA ASP A 8 -0.59 9.43 4.63
C ASP A 8 0.54 9.14 5.61
N GLU A 9 1.47 8.27 5.21
CA GLU A 9 2.62 7.77 5.99
C GLU A 9 2.26 7.29 7.42
N PRO A 10 1.26 6.40 7.60
CA PRO A 10 0.84 5.96 8.92
C PRO A 10 1.91 5.11 9.63
N THR A 11 2.95 4.66 8.93
CA THR A 11 4.01 3.79 9.46
C THR A 11 5.16 4.55 10.13
N ASN A 12 5.23 5.88 10.00
CA ASN A 12 6.40 6.67 10.40
C ASN A 12 6.58 6.78 11.93
N ASP A 13 5.48 6.84 12.68
CA ASP A 13 5.49 7.11 14.14
C ASP A 13 4.87 5.97 14.96
N LEU A 14 4.67 4.78 14.36
CA LEU A 14 4.06 3.63 15.01
C LEU A 14 5.08 2.59 15.42
N ASP A 15 4.98 2.12 16.67
CA ASP A 15 5.66 0.93 17.13
C ASP A 15 5.17 -0.32 16.38
N VAL A 16 6.02 -1.35 16.30
CA VAL A 16 5.76 -2.61 15.56
C VAL A 16 4.42 -3.27 15.96
N GLU A 17 4.07 -3.21 17.25
CA GLU A 17 2.81 -3.76 17.77
C GLU A 17 1.59 -2.97 17.27
N THR A 18 1.70 -1.64 17.22
CA THR A 18 0.63 -0.76 16.73
C THR A 18 0.47 -0.89 15.22
N LEU A 19 1.59 -1.05 14.50
CA LEU A 19 1.61 -1.28 13.06
C LEU A 19 0.89 -2.60 12.72
N SER A 20 1.18 -3.67 13.46
CA SER A 20 0.47 -4.96 13.31
C SER A 20 -1.04 -4.84 13.60
N SER A 21 -1.41 -4.03 14.60
CA SER A 21 -2.82 -3.76 14.90
C SER A 21 -3.52 -2.98 13.79
N LEU A 22 -2.83 -2.01 13.18
CA LEU A 22 -3.30 -1.27 12.02
C LEU A 22 -3.46 -2.18 10.79
N GLU A 23 -2.50 -3.08 10.53
CA GLU A 23 -2.60 -4.08 9.46
C GLU A 23 -3.87 -4.92 9.60
N ASN A 24 -4.11 -5.48 10.80
CA ASN A 24 -5.30 -6.28 11.07
C ASN A 24 -6.59 -5.47 10.92
N ALA A 25 -6.61 -4.23 11.42
CA ALA A 25 -7.75 -3.35 11.31
C ALA A 25 -8.08 -3.01 9.84
N LEU A 26 -7.06 -2.82 8.99
CA LEU A 26 -7.23 -2.56 7.56
C LEU A 26 -7.72 -3.80 6.80
N LEU A 27 -7.27 -4.99 7.18
CA LEU A 27 -7.72 -6.26 6.59
C LEU A 27 -9.18 -6.59 6.94
N GLU A 28 -9.61 -6.25 8.16
CA GLU A 28 -11.00 -6.46 8.61
C GLU A 28 -11.94 -5.31 8.19
N PHE A 29 -11.41 -4.20 7.69
CA PHE A 29 -12.20 -3.03 7.32
C PHE A 29 -13.07 -3.33 6.10
N PRO A 30 -14.40 -3.21 6.18
CA PRO A 30 -15.30 -3.53 5.06
C PRO A 30 -15.34 -2.44 3.97
N GLY A 31 -14.60 -1.35 4.13
CA GLY A 31 -14.51 -0.25 3.17
C GLY A 31 -13.23 -0.27 2.34
N ALA A 32 -12.95 0.84 1.69
CA ALA A 32 -11.70 1.04 0.97
C ALA A 32 -10.69 1.80 1.86
N ALA A 33 -9.42 1.48 1.73
CA ALA A 33 -8.34 2.26 2.32
C ALA A 33 -7.34 2.62 1.23
N VAL A 34 -6.95 3.89 1.20
CA VAL A 34 -5.83 4.40 0.41
C VAL A 34 -4.73 4.73 1.41
N VAL A 35 -3.63 4.02 1.30
CA VAL A 35 -2.48 4.20 2.19
C VAL A 35 -1.26 4.59 1.37
N ILE A 36 -0.63 5.69 1.77
CA ILE A 36 0.68 6.10 1.27
C ILE A 36 1.68 5.67 2.33
N SER A 37 2.63 4.83 1.97
CA SER A 37 3.71 4.41 2.86
C SER A 37 4.95 4.05 2.05
N HIS A 38 6.12 4.25 2.64
CA HIS A 38 7.39 3.77 2.11
C HIS A 38 7.79 2.38 2.65
N ASP A 39 7.00 1.78 3.55
CA ASP A 39 7.27 0.46 4.12
C ASP A 39 6.77 -0.66 3.18
N ARG A 40 7.74 -1.39 2.62
CA ARG A 40 7.48 -2.49 1.67
C ARG A 40 6.76 -3.66 2.33
N TRP A 41 7.08 -3.98 3.59
CA TRP A 41 6.49 -5.12 4.29
C TRP A 41 5.02 -4.86 4.62
N PHE A 42 4.72 -3.63 5.06
CA PHE A 42 3.37 -3.19 5.29
C PHE A 42 2.54 -3.24 3.99
N LEU A 43 3.04 -2.62 2.92
CA LEU A 43 2.36 -2.62 1.62
C LEU A 43 2.16 -4.04 1.09
N ASP A 44 3.11 -4.94 1.28
CA ASP A 44 2.99 -6.31 0.81
C ASP A 44 1.87 -7.10 1.50
N ARG A 45 1.59 -6.76 2.77
CA ARG A 45 0.56 -7.42 3.58
C ARG A 45 -0.85 -6.87 3.37
N VAL A 46 -0.99 -5.54 3.26
CA VAL A 46 -2.32 -4.91 3.20
C VAL A 46 -2.74 -4.51 1.79
N ALA A 47 -1.80 -4.27 0.88
CA ALA A 47 -2.14 -3.75 -0.44
C ALA A 47 -2.68 -4.84 -1.35
N THR A 48 -3.88 -4.58 -1.88
CA THR A 48 -4.46 -5.35 -2.99
C THR A 48 -4.13 -4.74 -4.34
N HIS A 49 -3.77 -3.46 -4.34
CA HIS A 49 -3.46 -2.67 -5.53
C HIS A 49 -2.32 -1.70 -5.20
N ILE A 50 -1.44 -1.50 -6.17
CA ILE A 50 -0.36 -0.52 -6.08
C ILE A 50 -0.61 0.58 -7.11
N LEU A 51 -0.70 1.81 -6.62
CA LEU A 51 -0.67 3.00 -7.45
C LEU A 51 0.74 3.57 -7.44
N ALA A 52 1.51 3.28 -8.47
CA ALA A 52 2.90 3.69 -8.56
C ALA A 52 3.07 4.94 -9.42
N TYR A 53 3.90 5.86 -8.94
CA TYR A 53 4.38 6.99 -9.72
C TYR A 53 5.63 6.58 -10.51
N GLU A 54 5.52 6.45 -11.84
CA GLU A 54 6.62 5.99 -12.71
C GLU A 54 7.44 7.15 -13.31
N GLY A 55 7.20 8.40 -12.89
CA GLY A 55 7.80 9.59 -13.48
C GLY A 55 6.98 10.16 -14.64
N ASP A 56 7.42 11.27 -15.23
CA ASP A 56 6.73 11.97 -16.34
C ASP A 56 5.23 12.25 -16.12
N SER A 57 4.81 12.47 -14.86
CA SER A 57 3.39 12.61 -14.48
C SER A 57 2.52 11.39 -14.82
N LYS A 58 3.13 10.21 -15.01
CA LYS A 58 2.42 8.96 -15.29
C LYS A 58 2.24 8.15 -14.02
N TRP A 59 0.99 7.79 -13.78
CA TRP A 59 0.58 6.88 -12.73
C TRP A 59 0.31 5.52 -13.33
N TYR A 60 0.88 4.48 -12.73
CA TYR A 60 0.65 3.10 -13.11
C TYR A 60 -0.17 2.41 -12.04
N TRP A 61 -1.31 1.85 -12.46
CA TRP A 61 -2.18 1.07 -11.61
C TRP A 61 -1.85 -0.41 -11.79
N PHE A 62 -1.50 -1.07 -10.69
CA PHE A 62 -1.18 -2.49 -10.67
C PHE A 62 -2.09 -3.22 -9.68
N GLU A 63 -2.66 -4.34 -10.11
CA GLU A 63 -3.44 -5.23 -9.26
C GLU A 63 -2.50 -6.28 -8.64
N GLY A 64 -2.33 -6.21 -7.33
CA GLY A 64 -1.42 -7.06 -6.57
C GLY A 64 -0.71 -6.31 -5.45
N ASN A 65 0.12 -7.06 -4.72
CA ASN A 65 0.94 -6.54 -3.64
C ASN A 65 2.21 -5.85 -4.16
N PHE A 66 3.00 -5.28 -3.24
CA PHE A 66 4.23 -4.58 -3.59
C PHE A 66 5.25 -5.50 -4.26
N GLU A 67 5.42 -6.75 -3.78
CA GLU A 67 6.38 -7.70 -4.38
C GLU A 67 6.03 -8.00 -5.85
N SER A 68 4.76 -8.21 -6.16
CA SER A 68 4.28 -8.47 -7.52
C SER A 68 4.46 -7.25 -8.42
N TYR A 69 4.22 -6.05 -7.88
CA TYR A 69 4.49 -4.80 -8.59
C TYR A 69 5.99 -4.65 -8.91
N GLU A 70 6.88 -4.95 -7.97
CA GLU A 70 8.33 -4.84 -8.18
C GLU A 70 8.81 -5.78 -9.29
N LYS A 71 8.31 -7.02 -9.32
CA LYS A 71 8.58 -7.97 -10.42
C LYS A 71 8.07 -7.45 -11.76
N ASN A 72 6.82 -6.97 -11.81
CA ASN A 72 6.23 -6.41 -13.03
C ASN A 72 7.00 -5.17 -13.53
N LYS A 73 7.48 -4.33 -12.61
CA LYS A 73 8.29 -3.16 -12.93
C LYS A 73 9.61 -3.54 -13.57
N ILE A 74 10.30 -4.55 -13.02
CA ILE A 74 11.55 -5.08 -13.58
C ILE A 74 11.32 -5.67 -14.98
N GLU A 75 10.25 -6.43 -15.19
CA GLU A 75 9.93 -6.99 -16.51
C GLU A 75 9.56 -5.94 -17.56
N ARG A 76 8.95 -4.81 -17.14
CA ARG A 76 8.49 -3.74 -18.05
C ARG A 76 9.56 -2.70 -18.37
N LEU A 77 10.43 -2.38 -17.40
CA LEU A 77 11.39 -1.27 -17.49
C LEU A 77 12.86 -1.73 -17.48
N GLY A 78 13.11 -3.03 -17.28
CA GLY A 78 14.43 -3.67 -17.30
C GLY A 78 14.77 -4.29 -18.64
#